data_AF-A0A3L7WYQ8-F1
#
_entry.id   AF-A0A3L7WYQ8-F1
#
_cell.length_a   1.000
_cell.length_b   1.000
_cell.length_c   1.000
_cell.angle_alpha   90.00
_cell.angle_beta   90.00
_cell.angle_gamma   90.00
#
_symmetry.space_group_name_H-M   'P 1'
#
loop_
_entity.id
_entity.type
_entity.pdbx_description
1 polymer ?
#
loop_
_entity_poly.entity_id
_entity_poly.type
_entity_poly.pdbx_seq_one_letter_code
_entity_poly.pdbx_strand_id
1 'polypeptide(L)' 'AYRIDAFIDVAKFKADLDEFLRGLVATRPAPGEARVVYAGLLEEEERARRIETGIPYHTEVIEWFGTIAKEFGLKFSFV' A
#
# COMPACT_ATOMS: atom_id res chain seq x y z
N ALA A 1 -4.09 18.18 -11.23
CA ALA A 1 -4.49 18.24 -9.80
C ALA A 1 -5.70 19.16 -9.68
N TYR A 2 -6.68 18.82 -8.83
CA TYR A 2 -7.83 19.66 -8.53
C TYR A 2 -7.64 20.33 -7.17
N ARG A 3 -8.14 21.57 -7.01
CA ARG A 3 -8.10 22.31 -5.75
C ARG A 3 -9.41 22.09 -4.97
N ILE A 4 -9.36 21.31 -3.89
CA ILE A 4 -10.55 20.91 -3.10
C ILE A 4 -11.20 22.12 -2.40
N ASP A 5 -10.37 23.03 -1.89
CA ASP A 5 -10.77 24.27 -1.21
C ASP A 5 -11.56 25.24 -2.10
N ALA A 6 -11.50 25.08 -3.42
CA ALA A 6 -12.32 25.83 -4.35
C ALA A 6 -13.79 25.35 -4.40
N PHE A 7 -14.11 24.20 -3.81
CA PHE A 7 -15.44 23.58 -3.86
C PHE A 7 -16.06 23.35 -2.47
N ILE A 8 -15.22 23.04 -1.47
CA ILE A 8 -15.67 22.67 -0.13
C ILE A 8 -14.54 22.93 0.89
N ASP A 9 -14.90 23.13 2.15
CA ASP A 9 -13.92 23.09 3.24
C ASP A 9 -13.15 21.76 3.25
N VAL A 10 -11.82 21.85 3.32
CA VAL A 10 -10.93 20.69 3.18
C VAL A 10 -11.07 19.73 4.36
N ALA A 11 -11.28 20.25 5.58
CA ALA A 11 -11.46 19.42 6.75
C ALA A 11 -12.79 18.64 6.66
N LYS A 12 -13.87 19.31 6.25
CA LYS A 12 -15.16 18.68 5.98
C LYS A 12 -15.04 17.61 4.90
N PHE A 13 -14.40 17.91 3.77
CA PHE A 13 -14.21 16.94 2.69
C PHE A 13 -13.53 15.66 3.17
N LYS A 14 -12.47 15.79 3.99
CA LYS A 14 -11.76 14.64 4.57
C LYS A 14 -12.64 13.86 5.53
N ALA A 15 -13.39 14.54 6.39
CA ALA A 15 -14.28 13.88 7.34
C ALA A 15 -15.40 13.10 6.64
N ASP A 16 -16.02 13.71 5.62
CA ASP A 16 -17.07 13.06 4.83
C ASP A 16 -16.51 11.84 4.06
N LEU A 17 -15.29 11.95 3.52
CA LEU A 17 -14.61 10.84 2.86
C LEU A 17 -14.28 9.71 3.84
N ASP A 18 -13.77 10.03 5.03
CA ASP A 18 -13.52 9.04 6.08
C ASP A 18 -14.79 8.30 6.49
N GLU A 19 -15.91 9.02 6.66
CA GLU A 19 -17.21 8.42 6.98
C GLU A 19 -17.67 7.48 5.85
N PHE A 20 -17.59 7.94 4.60
CA PHE A 20 -17.94 7.14 3.44
C PHE A 20 -17.10 5.85 3.34
N LEU A 21 -15.78 5.95 3.50
CA LEU A 21 -14.89 4.80 3.40
C LEU A 21 -15.10 3.80 4.55
N ARG A 22 -15.38 4.28 5.77
CA ARG A 22 -15.77 3.41 6.89
C ARG A 22 -17.08 2.68 6.62
N GLY A 23 -18.07 3.39 6.06
CA GLY A 23 -19.34 2.78 5.65
C GLY A 23 -19.14 1.70 4.58
N LEU A 24 -18.30 1.99 3.59
CA LEU A 24 -18.00 1.08 2.49
C LEU A 24 -17.41 -0.25 2.97
N VAL A 25 -16.38 -0.22 3.83
CA VAL A 25 -15.75 -1.46 4.34
C VAL A 25 -16.64 -2.24 5.32
N ALA A 26 -17.63 -1.57 5.93
CA ALA A 26 -18.60 -2.22 6.83
C ALA A 26 -19.76 -2.90 6.08
N THR A 27 -19.86 -2.73 4.76
CA THR A 27 -20.92 -3.39 3.97
C THR A 27 -20.74 -4.90 3.90
N ARG A 28 -21.84 -5.62 3.67
CA ARG A 28 -21.81 -7.08 3.51
C ARG A 28 -21.00 -7.44 2.26
N PRO A 29 -20.00 -8.34 2.35
CA PRO A 29 -19.25 -8.77 1.18
C PRO A 29 -20.12 -9.58 0.22
N ALA A 30 -19.69 -9.63 -1.05
CA ALA A 30 -20.29 -10.49 -2.04
C ALA A 30 -20.14 -11.98 -1.65
N PRO A 31 -21.05 -12.88 -2.09
CA PRO A 31 -20.91 -14.31 -1.83
C PRO A 31 -19.56 -14.84 -2.33
N GLY A 32 -18.81 -15.52 -1.45
CA GLY A 32 -17.48 -16.06 -1.76
C GLY A 32 -16.32 -15.11 -1.46
N GLU A 33 -16.58 -13.85 -1.16
CA GLU A 33 -15.56 -12.85 -0.82
C GLU A 33 -15.42 -12.65 0.69
N ALA A 34 -14.20 -12.39 1.17
CA ALA A 34 -13.91 -12.32 2.60
C ALA A 34 -14.34 -10.99 3.24
N ARG A 35 -14.11 -9.86 2.56
CA ARG A 35 -14.43 -8.50 3.05
C ARG A 35 -14.48 -7.49 1.92
N VAL A 36 -15.07 -6.33 2.20
CA VAL A 36 -15.08 -5.18 1.29
C VAL A 36 -13.85 -4.30 1.56
N VAL A 37 -13.21 -3.82 0.50
CA VAL A 37 -12.02 -2.95 0.56
C VAL A 37 -12.16 -1.80 -0.45
N TYR A 38 -11.39 -0.73 -0.26
CA TYR A 38 -11.27 0.39 -1.19
C TYR A 38 -9.83 0.54 -1.70
N ALA A 39 -9.66 1.30 -2.78
CA ALA A 39 -8.37 1.53 -3.41
C ALA A 39 -7.36 2.15 -2.44
N GLY A 40 -6.21 1.51 -2.24
CA GLY A 40 -5.16 1.96 -1.32
C GLY A 40 -5.20 1.29 0.05
N LEU A 41 -6.30 0.64 0.45
CA LEU A 41 -6.39 0.00 1.77
C LEU A 41 -5.45 -1.21 1.89
N LEU A 42 -5.47 -2.10 0.90
CA LEU A 42 -4.63 -3.30 0.89
C LEU A 42 -3.14 -2.92 0.78
N GLU A 43 -2.84 -1.89 0.01
CA GLU A 43 -1.49 -1.37 -0.17
C GLU A 43 -0.94 -0.75 1.11
N GLU A 44 -1.76 0.00 1.86
CA GLU A 44 -1.39 0.57 3.15
C GLU A 44 -1.14 -0.52 4.21
N GLU A 45 -2.02 -1.53 4.28
CA GLU A 45 -1.85 -2.68 5.17
C GLU A 45 -0.56 -3.45 4.84
N GLU A 46 -0.30 -3.71 3.56
CA GLU A 46 0.91 -4.41 3.11
C GLU A 46 2.17 -3.55 3.32
N ARG A 47 2.08 -2.23 3.15
CA ARG A 47 3.17 -1.29 3.43
C ARG A 47 3.52 -1.32 4.92
N ALA A 48 2.52 -1.21 5.80
CA ALA A 48 2.71 -1.28 7.25
C ALA A 48 3.37 -2.61 7.64
N ARG A 49 2.87 -3.73 7.10
CA ARG A 49 3.44 -5.07 7.34
C ARG A 49 4.89 -5.15 6.87
N ARG A 50 5.22 -4.68 5.66
CA ARG A 50 6.58 -4.74 5.11
C ARG A 50 7.58 -3.81 5.80
N ILE A 51 7.10 -2.73 6.43
CA ILE A 51 7.94 -1.89 7.29
C ILE A 51 8.37 -2.66 8.54
N GLU A 52 7.48 -3.47 9.10
CA GLU A 52 7.75 -4.26 10.29
C GLU A 52 8.53 -5.55 9.98
N THR A 53 8.12 -6.29 8.95
CA THR A 53 8.64 -7.65 8.67
C THR A 53 9.64 -7.71 7.52
N GLY A 54 9.94 -6.58 6.88
CA GLY A 54 10.74 -6.55 5.65
C GLY A 54 9.95 -6.90 4.39
N ILE A 55 10.57 -6.64 3.22
CA ILE A 55 9.99 -6.87 1.89
C ILE A 55 10.37 -8.29 1.42
N PRO A 56 9.39 -9.16 1.12
CA PRO A 56 9.67 -10.51 0.64
C PRO A 56 10.03 -10.49 -0.84
N TYR A 57 11.32 -10.55 -1.16
CA TYR A 57 11.80 -10.68 -2.53
C TYR A 57 11.87 -12.14 -2.96
N HIS A 58 11.58 -12.41 -4.23
CA HIS A 58 11.80 -13.72 -4.84
C HIS A 58 13.30 -14.00 -4.95
N THR A 59 13.72 -15.26 -4.80
CA THR A 59 15.14 -15.67 -4.80
C THR A 59 15.91 -15.16 -6.03
N GLU A 60 15.33 -15.27 -7.22
CA GLU A 60 15.94 -14.78 -8.46
C GLU A 60 16.23 -13.27 -8.44
N VAL A 61 15.39 -12.47 -7.77
CA VAL A 61 15.61 -11.02 -7.64
C VAL A 61 16.82 -10.75 -6.76
N ILE A 62 16.99 -11.54 -5.68
CA ILE A 62 18.15 -11.45 -4.78
C ILE A 62 19.43 -11.83 -5.53
N GLU A 63 19.40 -12.90 -6.31
CA GLU A 63 20.52 -13.35 -7.15
C GLU A 63 20.92 -12.31 -8.19
N TRP A 64 19.92 -11.68 -8.83
CA TRP A 64 20.15 -10.60 -9.78
C TRP A 64 20.82 -9.40 -9.10
N PHE A 65 20.34 -8.97 -7.92
CA PHE A 65 20.98 -7.90 -7.16
C PHE A 65 22.43 -8.25 -6.78
N GLY A 66 22.69 -9.50 -6.41
CA GLY A 66 24.05 -9.97 -6.14
C GLY A 66 24.97 -9.90 -7.36
N THR A 67 24.46 -10.30 -8.53
CA THR A 67 25.19 -10.25 -9.81
C THR A 67 25.53 -8.83 -10.19
N ILE A 68 24.54 -7.93 -10.22
CA ILE A 68 24.75 -6.54 -10.64
C ILE A 68 25.65 -5.79 -9.65
N ALA A 69 25.49 -6.01 -8.33
CA ALA A 69 26.37 -5.41 -7.34
C ALA A 69 27.84 -5.83 -7.54
N LYS A 70 28.08 -7.11 -7.86
CA LYS A 70 29.42 -7.61 -8.16
C LYS A 70 30.02 -6.98 -9.41
N GLU A 71 29.24 -6.79 -10.48
CA GLU A 71 29.69 -6.13 -11.70
C GLU A 71 30.16 -4.69 -11.44
N PHE A 72 29.47 -3.97 -10.57
CA PHE A 72 29.83 -2.59 -10.20
C PHE A 72 30.80 -2.49 -9.01
N GLY A 73 31.30 -3.62 -8.48
CA GLY A 73 32.19 -3.64 -7.32
C GLY A 73 31.55 -3.15 -6.02
N LEU A 74 30.22 -3.22 -5.91
CA LEU A 74 29.43 -2.84 -4.74
C LEU A 74 29.30 -4.01 -3.77
N LYS A 75 29.33 -3.69 -2.46
CA LYS A 75 28.99 -4.67 -1.42
C LYS A 75 27.48 -4.83 -1.36
N PHE A 76 27.01 -6.06 -1.52
CA PHE A 76 25.62 -6.42 -1.38
C PHE A 76 25.47 -7.48 -0.29
N SER A 77 24.52 -7.26 0.61
CA SER A 77 24.14 -8.20 1.67
C SER A 77 22.64 -8.20 1.77
N PHE A 78 22.04 -9.38 1.78
CA PHE A 78 20.67 -9.58 2.25
C PHE A 78 20.74 -9.90 3.74
N VAL A 79 20.03 -9.15 4.56
CA VAL A 79 19.80 -9.41 6.00
C VAL A 79 18.30 -9.63 6.16
#